data_AF-A0A7L2EDX5-F1
#
_entry.id   AF-A0A7L2EDX5-F1
#
_cell.length_a   1.000
_cell.length_b   1.000
_cell.length_c   1.000
_cell.angle_alpha   90.00
_cell.angle_beta   90.00
_cell.angle_gamma   90.00
#
_symmetry.space_group_name_H-M   'P 1'
#
loop_
_entity.id
_entity.type
_entity.pdbx_description
1 polymer ?
#
loop_
_entity_poly.entity_id
_entity_poly.type
_entity_poly.pdbx_seq_one_letter_code
_entity_poly.pdbx_strand_id
1 'polypeptide(L)'
;MLIQQFRYDNYRLHQLGNNSVFTITLQAGLSAIKTPQCYKEDGSSKNPDCPVCSKSLNKLAQPLPMAHCANSRLVCKISGDVMNENNPPMMLPNGYVYGYNVSVGLNDLL
;
A
#
# COMPACT_ATOMS: atom_id res chain seq x y z
N MET A 1 -17.93 16.54 28.32
CA MET A 1 -17.29 17.86 28.09
C MET A 1 -16.73 18.51 29.38
N LEU A 2 -16.00 17.77 30.23
CA LEU A 2 -15.06 18.38 31.21
C LEU A 2 -13.82 17.49 31.33
N ILE A 3 -14.05 16.18 31.37
CA ILE A 3 -13.02 15.14 31.31
C ILE A 3 -12.13 15.26 30.07
N GLN A 4 -12.70 15.55 28.89
CA GLN A 4 -11.92 15.76 27.67
C GLN A 4 -11.06 17.03 27.74
N GLN A 5 -11.58 18.10 28.32
CA GLN A 5 -10.85 19.35 28.51
C GLN A 5 -9.69 19.14 29.48
N PHE A 6 -9.95 18.47 30.61
CA PHE A 6 -8.92 18.12 31.58
C PHE A 6 -7.82 17.24 30.98
N ARG A 7 -8.19 16.24 30.17
CA ARG A 7 -7.22 15.39 29.45
C ARG A 7 -6.37 16.20 28.46
N TYR A 8 -7.01 17.09 27.69
CA TYR A 8 -6.33 17.97 26.75
C TYR A 8 -5.33 18.88 27.47
N ASP A 9 -5.75 19.52 28.56
CA ASP A 9 -4.89 20.43 29.34
C ASP A 9 -3.74 19.66 30.02
N ASN A 10 -4.00 18.45 30.53
CA ASN A 10 -2.96 17.57 31.08
C ASN A 10 -1.90 17.21 30.02
N TYR A 11 -2.32 16.83 28.81
CA TYR A 11 -1.39 16.55 27.72
C TYR A 11 -0.54 17.78 27.36
N ARG A 12 -1.16 18.97 27.30
CA ARG A 12 -0.41 20.21 27.04
C ARG A 12 0.60 20.54 28.13
N LEU A 13 0.25 20.37 29.41
CA LEU A 13 1.17 20.59 30.53
C LEU A 13 2.41 19.69 30.44
N HIS A 14 2.24 18.45 29.97
CA HIS A 14 3.33 17.48 29.79
C HIS A 14 3.95 17.48 28.38
N GLN A 15 3.63 18.47 27.53
CA GLN A 15 4.12 18.57 26.14
C GLN A 15 3.80 17.32 25.29
N LEU A 16 2.71 16.63 25.61
CA LEU A 16 2.20 15.49 24.85
C LEU A 16 1.21 15.98 23.78
N GLY A 17 1.29 15.39 22.59
CA GLY A 17 0.33 15.64 21.52
C GLY A 17 -1.05 15.02 21.80
N ASN A 18 -2.09 15.59 21.21
CA ASN A 18 -3.45 15.01 21.28
C ASN A 18 -3.58 13.67 20.55
N ASN A 19 -2.66 13.42 19.63
CA ASN A 19 -2.56 12.15 18.92
C ASN A 19 -1.41 11.35 19.50
N SER A 20 -1.62 10.05 19.68
CA SER A 20 -0.55 9.16 20.10
C SER A 20 0.55 9.13 19.04
N VAL A 21 1.82 9.00 19.47
CA VAL A 21 2.96 8.83 18.56
C VAL A 21 2.72 7.65 17.61
N PHE A 22 2.16 6.56 18.14
CA PHE A 22 1.76 5.39 17.34
C PHE A 22 0.81 5.76 16.19
N THR A 23 -0.23 6.55 16.45
CA THR A 23 -1.18 6.99 15.43
C THR A 23 -0.49 7.78 14.32
N ILE A 24 0.37 8.73 14.70
CA ILE A 24 1.09 9.58 13.74
C ILE A 24 2.05 8.73 12.89
N THR A 25 2.82 7.85 13.52
CA THR A 25 3.76 6.97 12.82
C THR A 25 3.03 6.00 11.88
N LEU A 26 1.92 5.41 12.33
CA LEU A 26 1.10 4.53 11.50
C LEU A 26 0.53 5.28 10.29
N GLN A 27 -0.03 6.47 10.50
CA GLN A 27 -0.57 7.30 9.42
C GLN A 27 0.53 7.72 8.43
N ALA A 28 1.71 8.14 8.91
CA ALA A 28 2.84 8.46 8.05
C ALA A 28 3.30 7.26 7.21
N GLY A 29 3.32 6.05 7.78
CA GLY A 29 3.59 4.83 7.03
C GLY A 29 2.53 4.53 5.98
N LEU A 30 1.25 4.66 6.34
CA LEU A 30 0.14 4.44 5.40
C LEU A 30 0.16 5.45 4.25
N SER A 31 0.45 6.73 4.49
CA SER A 31 0.51 7.75 3.43
C SER A 31 1.66 7.49 2.45
N ALA A 32 2.79 6.93 2.92
CA ALA A 32 3.94 6.60 2.08
C ALA A 32 3.66 5.49 1.04
N ILE A 33 2.65 4.65 1.27
CA ILE A 33 2.29 3.52 0.38
C ILE A 33 0.86 3.61 -0.17
N LYS A 34 0.11 4.66 0.20
CA LYS A 34 -1.26 4.88 -0.26
C LYS A 34 -1.24 5.31 -1.73
N THR A 35 -1.93 4.56 -2.58
CA THR A 35 -2.09 4.90 -4.00
C THR A 35 -3.57 5.02 -4.37
N PRO A 36 -3.92 5.72 -5.48
CA PRO A 36 -5.29 5.75 -5.97
C PRO A 36 -5.87 4.35 -6.26
N GLN A 37 -5.02 3.37 -6.60
CA GLN A 37 -5.44 2.00 -6.89
C GLN A 37 -6.03 1.28 -5.67
N CYS A 38 -5.72 1.72 -4.45
CA CYS A 38 -6.26 1.14 -3.22
C CYS A 38 -7.77 1.38 -3.04
N TYR A 39 -8.36 2.36 -3.75
CA TYR A 39 -9.75 2.79 -3.59
C TYR A 39 -10.63 2.53 -4.83
N LYS A 40 -10.14 1.79 -5.83
CA LYS A 40 -10.98 1.39 -6.97
C LYS A 40 -12.12 0.46 -6.53
N GLU A 41 -13.30 0.67 -7.09
CA GLU A 41 -14.53 -0.07 -6.75
C GLU A 41 -14.48 -1.52 -7.23
N ASP A 42 -13.87 -1.75 -8.39
CA ASP A 42 -13.79 -3.05 -9.08
C ASP A 42 -13.02 -4.12 -8.27
N GLY A 43 -12.29 -3.72 -7.22
CA GLY A 43 -11.52 -4.60 -6.33
C GLY A 43 -10.32 -5.30 -6.98
N SER A 44 -10.26 -5.36 -8.31
CA SER A 44 -9.26 -6.07 -9.11
C SER A 44 -7.82 -5.56 -8.92
N SER A 45 -7.67 -4.29 -8.51
CA SER A 45 -6.38 -3.63 -8.29
C SER A 45 -5.92 -3.64 -6.84
N LYS A 46 -6.69 -4.23 -5.91
CA LYS A 46 -6.30 -4.30 -4.50
C LYS A 46 -5.30 -5.42 -4.30
N ASN A 47 -4.12 -5.06 -3.78
CA ASN A 47 -3.11 -6.03 -3.42
C ASN A 47 -3.38 -6.54 -1.99
N PRO A 48 -3.52 -7.86 -1.75
CA PRO A 48 -3.68 -8.42 -0.41
C PRO A 48 -2.51 -8.09 0.52
N ASP A 49 -1.30 -7.94 0.00
CA ASP A 49 -0.10 -7.61 0.78
C ASP A 49 0.04 -6.12 1.10
N CYS A 50 -0.83 -5.27 0.52
CA CYS A 50 -0.80 -3.83 0.77
C CYS A 50 -1.56 -3.49 2.06
N PRO A 51 -0.89 -2.92 3.08
CA PRO A 51 -1.53 -2.53 4.33
C PRO A 51 -2.72 -1.57 4.14
N VAL A 52 -2.64 -0.66 3.16
CA VAL A 52 -3.73 0.31 2.87
C VAL A 52 -4.96 -0.37 2.26
N CYS A 53 -4.80 -1.52 1.59
CA CYS A 53 -5.92 -2.27 1.03
C CYS A 53 -6.69 -3.08 2.10
N SER A 54 -6.13 -3.25 3.30
CA SER A 54 -6.82 -3.89 4.42
C SER A 54 -7.97 -3.02 4.94
N LYS A 55 -9.14 -3.63 5.18
CA LYS A 55 -10.38 -2.94 5.57
C LYS A 55 -10.22 -2.01 6.78
N SER A 56 -9.46 -2.42 7.80
CA SER A 56 -9.27 -1.65 9.03
C SER A 56 -8.35 -0.44 8.82
N LEU A 57 -7.24 -0.64 8.12
CA LEU A 57 -6.25 0.40 7.86
C LEU A 57 -6.69 1.36 6.76
N ASN A 58 -7.50 0.89 5.80
CA ASN A 58 -8.04 1.71 4.71
C ASN A 58 -8.85 2.90 5.24
N LYS A 59 -9.66 2.68 6.30
CA LYS A 59 -10.43 3.74 6.97
C LYS A 59 -9.52 4.79 7.60
N LEU A 60 -8.45 4.35 8.26
CA LEU A 60 -7.46 5.26 8.85
C LEU A 60 -6.66 6.01 7.78
N ALA A 61 -6.44 5.39 6.63
CA ALA A 61 -5.70 5.96 5.51
C ALA A 61 -6.54 6.93 4.65
N GLN A 62 -7.88 6.86 4.70
CA GLN A 62 -8.77 7.64 3.84
C GLN A 62 -8.47 9.16 3.82
N PRO A 63 -8.28 9.85 4.97
CA PRO A 63 -7.99 11.29 4.97
C PRO A 63 -6.53 11.64 4.64
N LEU A 64 -5.64 10.66 4.51
CA LEU A 64 -4.21 10.89 4.31
C LEU A 64 -3.88 11.28 2.86
N PRO A 65 -2.78 12.00 2.61
CA PRO A 65 -2.30 12.24 1.26
C PRO A 65 -1.89 10.94 0.56
N MET A 66 -1.88 10.97 -0.77
CA MET A 66 -1.38 9.86 -1.61
C MET A 66 0.15 9.92 -1.71
N ALA A 67 0.78 8.75 -1.82
CA ALA A 67 2.20 8.64 -2.09
C ALA A 67 2.54 9.21 -3.47
N HIS A 68 3.62 9.97 -3.54
CA HIS A 68 4.19 10.43 -4.80
C HIS A 68 5.36 9.52 -5.20
N CYS A 69 5.10 8.57 -6.10
CA CYS A 69 6.14 7.67 -6.63
C CYS A 69 6.67 8.23 -7.95
N ALA A 70 7.88 8.80 -7.93
CA ALA A 70 8.51 9.33 -9.15
C ALA A 70 8.85 8.23 -10.17
N ASN A 71 9.13 7.02 -9.68
CA ASN A 71 9.48 5.87 -10.49
C ASN A 71 8.53 4.71 -10.16
N SER A 72 8.01 4.05 -11.19
CA SER A 72 7.30 2.78 -11.05
C SER A 72 8.28 1.61 -11.10
N ARG A 73 7.89 0.49 -10.47
CA ARG A 73 8.56 -0.80 -10.62
C ARG A 73 7.52 -1.83 -11.01
N LEU A 74 7.85 -2.65 -12.00
CA LEU A 74 7.00 -3.74 -12.44
C LEU A 74 7.26 -4.95 -11.55
N VAL A 75 6.19 -5.57 -11.06
CA VAL A 75 6.25 -6.78 -10.22
C VAL A 75 5.36 -7.84 -10.86
N CYS A 76 5.87 -9.06 -10.99
CA CYS A 76 5.11 -10.16 -11.56
C CYS A 76 3.97 -10.56 -10.63
N LYS A 77 2.75 -10.68 -11.17
CA LYS A 77 1.55 -11.05 -10.38
C LYS A 77 1.60 -12.45 -9.77
N ILE A 78 2.32 -13.38 -10.40
CA ILE A 78 2.39 -14.79 -9.97
C ILE A 78 3.55 -15.00 -9.00
N SER A 79 4.78 -14.64 -9.39
CA SER A 79 5.94 -14.90 -8.53
C SER A 79 6.16 -13.83 -7.46
N GLY A 80 5.64 -12.61 -7.65
CA GLY A 80 5.97 -11.46 -6.80
C GLY A 80 7.36 -10.88 -7.06
N ASP A 81 8.12 -11.42 -8.02
CA ASP A 81 9.45 -10.90 -8.36
C ASP A 81 9.38 -9.59 -9.12
N VAL A 82 10.40 -8.76 -8.91
CA VAL A 82 10.59 -7.55 -9.71
C VAL A 82 10.94 -7.93 -11.14
N MET A 83 10.27 -7.30 -12.10
CA MET A 83 10.60 -7.39 -13.51
C MET A 83 11.67 -6.34 -13.84
N ASN A 84 12.81 -6.78 -14.37
CA ASN A 84 14.01 -5.97 -14.64
C ASN A 84 14.81 -6.56 -15.81
N GLU A 85 16.06 -6.16 -16.01
CA GLU A 85 16.93 -6.63 -17.10
C GLU A 85 17.18 -8.14 -17.06
N ASN A 86 17.19 -8.75 -15.87
CA ASN A 86 17.40 -10.19 -15.67
C ASN A 86 16.08 -10.98 -15.65
N ASN A 87 14.95 -10.30 -15.51
CA ASN A 87 13.60 -10.88 -15.53
C ASN A 87 12.67 -9.97 -16.35
N PRO A 88 12.87 -9.89 -17.68
CA PRO A 88 12.16 -8.90 -18.49
C PRO A 88 10.65 -9.17 -18.51
N PRO A 89 9.83 -8.11 -18.67
CA PRO A 89 8.39 -8.25 -18.80
C PRO A 89 8.02 -8.90 -20.14
N MET A 90 7.24 -9.98 -20.09
CA MET A 90 6.77 -10.76 -21.23
C MET A 90 5.25 -10.68 -21.31
N MET A 91 4.69 -10.32 -22.47
CA MET A 91 3.25 -10.30 -22.72
C MET A 91 2.80 -11.67 -23.25
N LEU A 92 1.84 -12.30 -22.56
CA LEU A 92 1.24 -13.56 -22.99
C LEU A 92 0.01 -13.32 -23.87
N PRO A 93 -0.44 -14.31 -24.68
CA PRO A 93 -1.62 -14.19 -25.55
C PRO A 93 -2.93 -13.86 -24.81
N ASN A 94 -2.98 -14.13 -23.49
CA ASN A 94 -4.10 -13.77 -22.62
C ASN A 94 -4.18 -12.26 -22.33
N GLY A 95 -3.24 -11.44 -22.83
CA GLY A 95 -3.20 -10.00 -22.64
C GLY A 95 -2.55 -9.54 -21.33
N TYR A 96 -2.00 -10.46 -20.53
CA TYR A 96 -1.33 -10.13 -19.27
C TYR A 96 0.19 -10.17 -19.40
N VAL A 97 0.87 -9.40 -18.54
CA VAL A 97 2.34 -9.29 -18.50
C VAL A 97 2.89 -10.01 -17.28
N TYR A 98 3.89 -10.87 -17.50
CA TYR A 98 4.58 -11.64 -16.45
C TYR A 98 6.09 -11.53 -16.62
N GLY A 99 6.86 -11.85 -15.59
CA GLY A 99 8.31 -11.92 -15.73
C GLY A 99 8.74 -13.17 -16.51
N TYR A 100 9.80 -13.05 -17.30
CA TYR A 100 10.39 -14.14 -18.09
C TYR A 100 10.52 -15.45 -17.29
N ASN A 101 10.99 -15.39 -16.04
CA ASN A 101 11.20 -16.58 -15.21
C ASN A 101 9.92 -17.42 -15.03
N VAL A 102 8.77 -16.74 -14.90
CA VAL A 102 7.46 -17.40 -14.77
C VAL A 102 6.97 -17.87 -16.14
N SER A 103 7.16 -17.06 -17.19
CA SER A 103 6.73 -17.39 -18.54
C SER A 103 7.39 -18.65 -19.09
N VAL A 104 8.69 -18.87 -18.79
CA VAL A 104 9.38 -20.12 -19.17
C VAL A 104 8.75 -21.32 -18.48
N GLY A 105 8.57 -21.26 -17.16
CA GLY A 105 7.95 -22.37 -16.41
C GLY A 105 6.49 -22.64 -16.77
N LEU A 106 5.73 -21.63 -17.20
CA LEU A 106 4.36 -21.79 -17.69
C LEU A 106 4.29 -22.49 -19.05
N ASN A 107 5.27 -22.26 -19.93
CA ASN A 107 5.34 -22.95 -21.22
C ASN A 107 5.73 -24.43 -21.06
N ASP A 108 6.48 -24.79 -20.00
CA ASP A 108 6.79 -26.18 -19.67
C ASP A 108 5.58 -26.96 -19.10
N LEU A 109 4.50 -26.24 -18.75
CA LEU A 109 3.25 -26.78 -18.18
C LEU A 109 2.08 -26.82 -19.20
N LEU A 110 2.30 -26.37 -20.44
CA LEU A 110 1.36 -26.38 -21.57
C LEU A 110 1.86 -27.28 -22.70
#